data_AF-A0A512DA10-F1
#
_entry.id   AF-A0A512DA10-F1
#
_cell.length_a   1.000
_cell.length_b   1.000
_cell.length_c   1.000
_cell.angle_alpha   90.00
_cell.angle_beta   90.00
_cell.angle_gamma   90.00
#
_symmetry.space_group_name_H-M   'P 1'
#
loop_
_entity.id
_entity.type
_entity.pdbx_description
1 polymer ?
#
loop_
_entity_poly.entity_id
_entity_poly.type
_entity_poly.pdbx_seq_one_letter_code
_entity_poly.pdbx_strand_id
1 'polypeptide(L)'
;MTTESVQAVPRLAADDVPVGSVSTRTLAAEWARLWTVRSTWWFLAAAAVATIGLGLVAGSSADPAESQGDAAWAVSAISAMPAQFALLALAVTAVAADYATGGIVLTLQWTPRRGVLFAARTIVVVVTTTVVAVVLGFLSALAGYLAASPTLRLPVGEGVDTLGTVAFVLAASSALAVGLGFLLRSVAAALVTVFLLILVLPLFLLAAGQPWMVDVASFLPGSGTAFLLLGGGPPGMSTEAAFAVLGAWGVGGLAAGWVRLARDDAAR
;
A
#
# COMPACT_ATOMS: atom_id res chain seq x y z
N MET A 1 -33.03 29.68 -51.49
CA MET A 1 -32.54 30.01 -50.14
C MET A 1 -33.24 29.03 -49.19
N THR A 2 -32.65 27.85 -49.02
CA THR A 2 -33.20 26.73 -48.25
C THR A 2 -32.58 26.75 -46.85
N THR A 3 -33.39 27.05 -45.85
CA THR A 3 -33.01 26.96 -44.44
C THR A 3 -32.99 25.48 -44.03
N GLU A 4 -31.80 24.89 -43.93
CA GLU A 4 -31.62 23.61 -43.25
C GLU A 4 -31.95 23.78 -41.76
N SER A 5 -33.04 23.16 -41.33
CA SER A 5 -33.36 22.99 -39.92
C SER A 5 -32.33 22.03 -39.31
N VAL A 6 -31.38 22.58 -38.55
CA VAL A 6 -30.45 21.79 -37.73
C VAL A 6 -31.27 20.95 -36.76
N GLN A 7 -31.37 19.64 -37.00
CA GLN A 7 -31.97 18.72 -36.06
C GLN A 7 -31.19 18.77 -34.75
N ALA A 8 -31.87 19.08 -33.65
CA ALA A 8 -31.28 19.04 -32.32
C ALA A 8 -30.85 17.60 -32.00
N VAL A 9 -29.54 17.38 -31.84
CA VAL A 9 -29.00 16.12 -31.34
C VAL A 9 -29.66 15.84 -29.99
N PRO A 10 -30.32 14.68 -29.80
CA PRO A 10 -30.91 14.35 -28.52
C PRO A 10 -29.79 14.31 -27.49
N ARG A 11 -29.80 15.25 -26.54
CA ARG A 11 -28.96 15.17 -25.36
C ARG A 11 -29.42 13.93 -24.61
N LEU A 12 -28.67 12.84 -24.68
CA LEU A 12 -28.82 11.74 -23.74
C LEU A 12 -28.78 12.38 -22.34
N ALA A 13 -29.88 12.30 -21.61
CA ALA A 13 -29.95 12.82 -20.26
C ALA A 13 -28.84 12.13 -19.46
N ALA A 14 -27.81 12.89 -19.07
CA ALA A 14 -26.70 12.37 -18.28
C ALA A 14 -27.16 11.83 -16.91
N ASP A 15 -28.41 12.10 -16.55
CA ASP A 15 -29.05 11.76 -15.29
C ASP A 15 -29.48 10.28 -15.19
N ASP A 16 -29.52 9.52 -16.30
CA ASP A 16 -30.04 8.14 -16.31
C ASP A 16 -28.98 7.05 -16.08
N VAL A 17 -27.71 7.39 -15.84
CA VAL A 17 -26.66 6.38 -15.62
C VAL A 17 -26.55 6.01 -14.13
N PRO A 18 -26.88 4.76 -13.73
CA PRO A 18 -26.82 4.34 -12.33
C PRO A 18 -25.42 4.50 -11.75
N VAL A 19 -25.32 5.02 -10.52
CA VAL A 19 -24.05 5.19 -9.80
C VAL A 19 -23.22 3.90 -9.79
N GLY A 20 -23.87 2.74 -9.62
CA GLY A 20 -23.22 1.43 -9.66
C GLY A 20 -22.46 1.13 -10.97
N SER A 21 -23.05 1.49 -12.12
CA SER A 21 -22.41 1.28 -13.44
C SER A 21 -21.22 2.21 -13.67
N VAL A 22 -21.22 3.40 -13.07
CA VAL A 22 -20.09 4.34 -13.13
C VAL A 22 -18.95 3.81 -12.27
N SER A 23 -19.24 3.39 -11.03
CA SER A 23 -18.22 2.86 -10.12
C SER A 23 -17.51 1.61 -10.65
N THR A 24 -18.25 0.65 -11.23
CA THR A 24 -17.63 -0.55 -11.81
C THR A 24 -16.76 -0.23 -13.02
N ARG A 25 -17.20 0.68 -13.89
CA ARG A 25 -16.39 1.14 -15.02
C ARG A 25 -15.15 1.89 -14.59
N THR A 26 -15.23 2.76 -13.58
CA THR A 26 -14.06 3.48 -13.04
C THR A 26 -13.08 2.51 -12.38
N LEU A 27 -13.56 1.51 -11.64
CA LEU A 27 -12.72 0.44 -11.08
C LEU A 27 -11.99 -0.33 -12.19
N ALA A 28 -12.70 -0.74 -13.25
CA ALA A 28 -12.11 -1.45 -14.38
C ALA A 28 -11.07 -0.58 -15.12
N ALA A 29 -11.35 0.71 -15.29
CA ALA A 29 -10.42 1.65 -15.91
C ALA A 29 -9.15 1.86 -15.07
N GLU A 30 -9.28 2.06 -13.77
CA GLU A 30 -8.13 2.20 -12.86
C GLU A 30 -7.32 0.91 -12.77
N TRP A 31 -7.97 -0.26 -12.79
CA TRP A 31 -7.28 -1.54 -12.86
C TRP A 31 -6.46 -1.67 -14.15
N ALA A 32 -7.06 -1.42 -15.31
CA ALA A 32 -6.36 -1.45 -16.59
C ALA A 32 -5.19 -0.45 -16.62
N ARG A 33 -5.41 0.77 -16.09
CA ARG A 33 -4.35 1.78 -15.95
C ARG A 33 -3.18 1.28 -15.12
N LEU A 34 -3.42 0.71 -13.94
CA LEU A 34 -2.34 0.25 -13.06
C LEU A 34 -1.45 -0.78 -13.75
N TRP A 35 -2.03 -1.72 -14.49
CA TRP A 35 -1.29 -2.81 -15.15
C TRP A 35 -0.65 -2.44 -16.49
N THR A 36 -1.09 -1.37 -17.13
CA THR A 36 -0.52 -0.89 -18.40
C THR A 36 0.69 0.02 -18.22
N VAL A 37 0.89 0.57 -17.02
CA VAL A 37 2.02 1.47 -16.74
C VAL A 37 3.31 0.67 -16.52
N ARG A 38 4.37 1.02 -17.27
CA ARG A 38 5.67 0.33 -17.20
C ARG A 38 6.34 0.42 -15.82
N SER A 39 6.15 1.52 -15.08
CA SER A 39 6.73 1.65 -13.74
C SER A 39 6.14 0.65 -12.74
N THR A 40 4.88 0.21 -12.93
CA THR A 40 4.25 -0.82 -12.10
C THR A 40 5.09 -2.09 -12.08
N TRP A 41 5.50 -2.55 -13.27
CA TRP A 41 6.31 -3.76 -13.41
C TRP A 41 7.69 -3.64 -12.75
N TRP A 42 8.31 -2.47 -12.77
CA TRP A 42 9.59 -2.24 -12.08
C TRP A 42 9.45 -2.31 -10.56
N PHE A 43 8.39 -1.73 -10.00
CA PHE A 43 8.14 -1.83 -8.55
C PHE A 43 7.79 -3.25 -8.12
N LEU A 44 6.97 -3.96 -8.91
CA LEU A 44 6.64 -5.36 -8.65
C LEU A 44 7.89 -6.25 -8.73
N ALA A 45 8.74 -6.04 -9.73
CA ALA A 45 10.01 -6.76 -9.85
C ALA A 45 10.95 -6.48 -8.67
N ALA A 46 11.08 -5.21 -8.26
CA ALA A 46 11.90 -4.83 -7.10
C ALA A 46 11.37 -5.46 -5.81
N ALA A 47 10.05 -5.43 -5.59
CA ALA A 47 9.41 -6.10 -4.46
C ALA A 47 9.66 -7.61 -4.49
N ALA A 48 9.50 -8.25 -5.65
CA ALA A 48 9.70 -9.69 -5.80
C ALA A 48 11.16 -10.11 -5.53
N VAL A 49 12.12 -9.38 -6.11
CA VAL A 49 13.56 -9.64 -5.90
C VAL A 49 13.93 -9.46 -4.44
N ALA A 50 13.47 -8.38 -3.80
CA ALA A 50 13.74 -8.15 -2.37
C ALA A 50 13.12 -9.25 -1.50
N THR A 51 11.85 -9.59 -1.71
CA THR A 51 11.11 -10.52 -0.83
C THR A 51 11.63 -11.95 -0.99
N ILE A 52 11.70 -12.45 -2.23
CA ILE A 52 12.12 -13.83 -2.52
C ILE A 52 13.62 -13.99 -2.27
N GLY A 53 14.43 -13.00 -2.63
CA GLY A 53 15.87 -13.01 -2.39
C GLY A 53 16.21 -13.11 -0.89
N LEU A 54 15.53 -12.31 -0.06
CA LEU A 54 15.67 -12.42 1.41
C LEU A 54 15.16 -13.77 1.93
N GLY A 55 14.10 -14.30 1.34
CA GLY A 55 13.60 -15.64 1.66
C GLY A 55 14.64 -16.73 1.46
N LEU A 56 15.28 -16.73 0.29
CA LEU A 56 16.36 -17.66 -0.06
C LEU A 56 17.56 -17.51 0.89
N VAL A 57 18.01 -16.27 1.13
CA VAL A 57 19.15 -16.00 2.02
C VAL A 57 18.86 -16.50 3.43
N ALA A 58 17.69 -16.18 3.98
CA ALA A 58 17.30 -16.60 5.33
C ALA A 58 17.25 -18.13 5.45
N GLY A 59 16.68 -18.82 4.48
CA GLY A 59 16.66 -20.29 4.47
C GLY A 59 18.05 -20.91 4.32
N SER A 60 18.91 -20.35 3.47
CA SER A 60 20.27 -20.86 3.25
C SER A 60 21.22 -20.68 4.45
N SER A 61 20.91 -19.70 5.32
CA SER A 61 21.70 -19.39 6.51
C SER A 61 21.15 -20.03 7.79
N ALA A 62 20.08 -20.82 7.69
CA ALA A 62 19.45 -21.46 8.84
C ALA A 62 20.36 -22.56 9.40
N ASP A 63 20.78 -22.43 10.67
CA ASP A 63 21.55 -23.48 11.35
C ASP A 63 20.64 -24.68 11.64
N PRO A 64 20.93 -25.89 11.11
CA PRO A 64 20.13 -27.08 11.36
C PRO A 64 19.96 -27.44 12.84
N ALA A 65 20.90 -27.07 13.71
CA ALA A 65 20.84 -27.37 15.13
C ALA A 65 19.88 -26.45 15.90
N GLU A 66 19.72 -25.20 15.46
CA GLU A 66 18.88 -24.21 16.14
C GLU A 66 17.47 -24.10 15.55
N SER A 67 17.32 -24.32 14.24
CA SER A 67 16.07 -24.06 13.50
C SER A 67 15.23 -25.31 13.22
N GLN A 68 15.58 -26.44 13.82
CA GLN A 68 14.90 -27.71 13.54
C GLN A 68 13.44 -27.69 14.02
N GLY A 69 12.52 -27.72 13.05
CA GLY A 69 11.09 -27.71 13.32
C GLY A 69 10.45 -26.33 13.31
N ASP A 70 11.24 -25.26 13.14
CA ASP A 70 10.74 -23.90 13.06
C ASP A 70 9.89 -23.66 11.81
N ALA A 71 8.92 -22.75 11.94
CA ALA A 71 8.07 -22.37 10.84
C ALA A 71 8.77 -21.36 9.92
N ALA A 72 8.79 -21.64 8.62
CA ALA A 72 9.38 -20.74 7.61
C ALA A 72 8.61 -19.41 7.45
N TRP A 73 7.46 -19.25 8.10
CA TRP A 73 6.63 -18.04 8.01
C TRP A 73 7.30 -16.80 8.63
N ALA A 74 8.19 -16.96 9.61
CA ALA A 74 8.99 -15.86 10.15
C ALA A 74 9.79 -15.14 9.05
N VAL A 75 10.26 -15.90 8.06
CA VAL A 75 10.99 -15.38 6.89
C VAL A 75 10.10 -14.45 6.04
N SER A 76 8.80 -14.77 5.90
CA SER A 76 7.84 -13.91 5.21
C SER A 76 7.69 -12.55 5.91
N ALA A 77 7.58 -12.55 7.24
CA ALA A 77 7.38 -11.31 7.99
C ALA A 77 8.64 -10.41 7.93
N ILE A 78 9.83 -11.01 8.05
CA ILE A 78 11.12 -10.30 7.94
C ILE A 78 11.32 -9.72 6.54
N SER A 79 11.05 -10.51 5.50
CA SER A 79 11.23 -10.07 4.11
C SER A 79 10.18 -9.05 3.65
N ALA A 80 8.98 -9.05 4.25
CA ALA A 80 7.91 -8.09 3.94
C ALA A 80 8.29 -6.65 4.32
N MET A 81 9.09 -6.45 5.37
CA MET A 81 9.51 -5.13 5.86
C MET A 81 10.22 -4.27 4.80
N PRO A 82 11.35 -4.71 4.22
CA PRO A 82 12.02 -3.95 3.17
C PRO A 82 11.23 -3.95 1.85
N ALA A 83 10.55 -5.05 1.53
CA ALA A 83 9.79 -5.17 0.30
C ALA A 83 8.60 -4.20 0.22
N GLN A 84 8.00 -3.85 1.36
CA GLN A 84 6.88 -2.92 1.39
C GLN A 84 7.21 -1.59 0.72
N PHE A 85 8.44 -1.08 0.82
CA PHE A 85 8.79 0.23 0.26
C PHE A 85 8.68 0.29 -1.25
N ALA A 86 8.94 -0.81 -1.96
CA ALA A 86 8.69 -0.89 -3.41
C ALA A 86 7.19 -0.81 -3.73
N LEU A 87 6.35 -1.49 -2.93
CA LEU A 87 4.90 -1.46 -3.08
C LEU A 87 4.28 -0.13 -2.64
N LEU A 88 4.82 0.52 -1.62
CA LEU A 88 4.43 1.87 -1.21
C LEU A 88 4.83 2.90 -2.25
N ALA A 89 5.99 2.72 -2.90
CA ALA A 89 6.38 3.57 -4.02
C ALA A 89 5.46 3.39 -5.23
N LEU A 90 5.03 2.14 -5.53
CA LEU A 90 3.96 1.89 -6.49
C LEU A 90 2.66 2.61 -6.08
N ALA A 91 2.24 2.51 -4.81
CA ALA A 91 1.02 3.14 -4.34
C ALA A 91 1.05 4.68 -4.47
N VAL A 92 2.16 5.31 -4.07
CA VAL A 92 2.35 6.75 -4.23
C VAL A 92 2.36 7.14 -5.71
N THR A 93 3.14 6.46 -6.54
CA THR A 93 3.27 6.83 -7.96
C THR A 93 1.96 6.63 -8.73
N ALA A 94 1.20 5.56 -8.43
CA ALA A 94 -0.10 5.30 -9.04
C ALA A 94 -1.11 6.45 -8.82
N VAL A 95 -0.96 7.21 -7.73
CA VAL A 95 -1.84 8.34 -7.38
C VAL A 95 -1.22 9.67 -7.77
N ALA A 96 0.01 9.93 -7.35
CA ALA A 96 0.64 11.25 -7.43
C ALA A 96 1.19 11.58 -8.83
N ALA A 97 1.46 10.60 -9.69
CA ALA A 97 2.03 10.85 -11.03
C ALA A 97 1.09 11.66 -11.94
N ASP A 98 -0.22 11.53 -11.76
CA ASP A 98 -1.22 12.28 -12.53
C ASP A 98 -1.21 13.78 -12.20
N TYR A 99 -0.72 14.16 -11.01
CA TYR A 99 -0.57 15.56 -10.62
C TYR A 99 0.66 16.19 -11.27
N ALA A 100 1.74 15.43 -11.43
CA ALA A 100 2.96 15.91 -12.08
C ALA A 100 2.76 16.19 -13.58
N THR A 101 1.91 15.41 -14.24
CA THR A 101 1.63 15.51 -15.69
C THR A 101 0.38 16.31 -16.03
N GLY A 102 -0.39 16.76 -15.03
CA GLY A 102 -1.70 17.39 -15.24
C GLY A 102 -2.82 16.42 -15.66
N GLY A 103 -2.53 15.12 -15.76
CA GLY A 103 -3.49 14.07 -16.14
C GLY A 103 -4.71 13.95 -15.21
N ILE A 104 -4.61 14.47 -13.98
CA ILE A 104 -5.74 14.50 -13.04
C ILE A 104 -6.94 15.31 -13.59
N VAL A 105 -6.69 16.38 -14.36
CA VAL A 105 -7.76 17.21 -14.97
C VAL A 105 -8.52 16.42 -16.01
N LEU A 106 -7.80 15.72 -16.89
CA LEU A 106 -8.40 14.85 -17.90
C LEU A 106 -9.20 13.72 -17.24
N THR A 107 -8.65 13.09 -16.20
CA THR A 107 -9.34 12.01 -15.49
C THR A 107 -10.67 12.48 -14.87
N LEU A 108 -10.68 13.69 -14.30
CA LEU A 108 -11.89 14.28 -13.72
C LEU A 108 -12.91 14.75 -14.77
N GLN A 109 -12.48 15.14 -15.96
CA GLN A 109 -13.41 15.42 -17.07
C GLN A 109 -14.15 14.16 -17.53
N TRP A 110 -13.48 13.00 -17.50
CA TRP A 110 -14.07 11.72 -17.88
C TRP A 110 -14.89 11.08 -16.77
N THR A 111 -14.49 11.27 -15.51
CA THR A 111 -15.21 10.82 -14.31
C THR A 111 -15.46 12.00 -13.37
N PRO A 112 -16.52 12.81 -13.59
CA PRO A 112 -16.76 14.04 -12.83
C PRO A 112 -17.11 13.81 -11.35
N ARG A 113 -17.39 12.56 -10.96
CA ARG A 113 -17.67 12.17 -9.57
C ARG A 113 -16.37 11.89 -8.82
N ARG A 114 -15.78 12.93 -8.21
CA ARG A 114 -14.52 12.86 -7.43
C ARG A 114 -14.50 11.73 -6.40
N GLY A 115 -15.60 11.51 -5.70
CA GLY A 115 -15.73 10.41 -4.72
C GLY A 115 -15.61 9.02 -5.32
N VAL A 116 -16.17 8.82 -6.52
CA VAL A 116 -16.06 7.55 -7.25
C VAL A 116 -14.62 7.32 -7.70
N LEU A 117 -13.95 8.35 -8.23
CA LEU A 117 -12.55 8.26 -8.62
C LEU A 117 -11.63 7.97 -7.41
N PHE A 118 -11.82 8.70 -6.31
CA PHE A 118 -11.03 8.52 -5.09
C PHE A 118 -11.18 7.10 -4.55
N ALA A 119 -12.42 6.60 -4.43
CA ALA A 119 -12.69 5.26 -3.96
C ALA A 119 -12.13 4.21 -4.92
N ALA A 120 -12.37 4.33 -6.22
CA ALA A 120 -11.91 3.37 -7.22
C ALA A 120 -10.38 3.26 -7.23
N ARG A 121 -9.68 4.40 -7.26
CA ARG A 121 -8.21 4.43 -7.25
C ARG A 121 -7.63 3.89 -5.95
N THR A 122 -8.20 4.28 -4.81
CA THR A 122 -7.79 3.76 -3.50
C THR A 122 -7.97 2.25 -3.42
N ILE A 123 -9.16 1.74 -3.77
CA ILE A 123 -9.47 0.31 -3.74
C ILE A 123 -8.54 -0.47 -4.66
N VAL A 124 -8.41 -0.06 -5.93
CA VAL A 124 -7.55 -0.76 -6.91
C VAL A 124 -6.11 -0.82 -6.41
N VAL A 125 -5.54 0.30 -5.96
CA VAL A 125 -4.14 0.35 -5.53
C VAL A 125 -3.94 -0.46 -4.25
N VAL A 126 -4.73 -0.22 -3.20
CA VAL A 126 -4.57 -0.88 -1.90
C VAL A 126 -4.80 -2.39 -2.01
N VAL A 127 -5.83 -2.83 -2.73
CA VAL A 127 -6.09 -4.27 -2.93
C VAL A 127 -4.96 -4.91 -3.74
N THR A 128 -4.50 -4.25 -4.81
CA THR A 128 -3.43 -4.81 -5.64
C THR A 128 -2.13 -4.97 -4.86
N THR A 129 -1.67 -3.92 -4.16
CA THR A 129 -0.43 -3.99 -3.38
C THR A 129 -0.52 -5.00 -2.25
N THR A 130 -1.68 -5.10 -1.60
CA THR A 130 -1.92 -6.09 -0.53
C THR A 130 -1.88 -7.52 -1.05
N VAL A 131 -2.59 -7.80 -2.15
CA VAL A 131 -2.59 -9.14 -2.77
C VAL A 131 -1.19 -9.53 -3.23
N VAL A 132 -0.47 -8.61 -3.87
CA VAL A 132 0.92 -8.84 -4.27
C VAL A 132 1.80 -9.14 -3.06
N ALA A 133 1.65 -8.40 -1.96
CA ALA A 133 2.46 -8.62 -0.76
C ALA A 133 2.20 -9.98 -0.11
N VAL A 134 0.95 -10.42 -0.06
CA VAL A 134 0.59 -11.76 0.44
C VAL A 134 1.21 -12.84 -0.45
N VAL A 135 1.10 -12.69 -1.77
CA VAL A 135 1.72 -13.64 -2.71
C VAL A 135 3.24 -13.67 -2.55
N LEU A 136 3.89 -12.51 -2.45
CA LEU A 136 5.34 -12.43 -2.26
C LEU A 136 5.78 -12.99 -0.90
N GLY A 137 5.02 -12.74 0.17
CA GLY A 137 5.27 -13.30 1.50
C GLY A 137 5.20 -14.83 1.48
N PHE A 138 4.17 -15.38 0.84
CA PHE A 138 4.06 -16.82 0.61
C PHE A 138 5.26 -17.38 -0.17
N LEU A 139 5.64 -16.73 -1.28
CA LEU A 139 6.78 -17.15 -2.09
C LEU A 139 8.11 -17.06 -1.33
N SER A 140 8.26 -16.08 -0.44
CA SER A 140 9.44 -15.96 0.42
C SER A 140 9.52 -17.07 1.47
N ALA A 141 8.43 -17.38 2.15
CA ALA A 141 8.37 -18.52 3.08
C ALA A 141 8.65 -19.84 2.36
N LEU A 142 8.07 -20.04 1.16
CA LEU A 142 8.34 -21.22 0.34
C LEU A 142 9.81 -21.29 -0.09
N ALA A 143 10.39 -20.17 -0.52
CA ALA A 143 11.79 -20.11 -0.92
C ALA A 143 12.73 -20.43 0.26
N GLY A 144 12.46 -19.88 1.45
CA GLY A 144 13.21 -20.18 2.66
C GLY A 144 13.09 -21.65 3.07
N TYR A 145 11.88 -22.22 3.03
CA TYR A 145 11.65 -23.63 3.30
C TYR A 145 12.43 -24.55 2.35
N LEU A 146 12.41 -24.27 1.04
CA LEU A 146 13.12 -25.06 0.03
C LEU A 146 14.64 -24.95 0.20
N ALA A 147 15.14 -23.77 0.58
CA ALA A 147 16.57 -23.55 0.82
C ALA A 147 17.09 -24.21 2.10
N ALA A 148 16.25 -24.32 3.14
CA ALA A 148 16.61 -24.89 4.45
C ALA A 148 16.25 -26.38 4.60
N SER A 149 15.69 -27.04 3.58
CA SER A 149 15.17 -28.41 3.70
C SER A 149 16.27 -29.42 4.09
N PRO A 150 16.05 -30.30 5.09
CA PRO A 150 14.77 -30.66 5.73
C PRO A 150 14.46 -29.95 7.07
N THR A 151 15.10 -28.83 7.38
CA THR A 151 15.09 -28.25 8.73
C THR A 151 13.80 -27.52 9.10
N LEU A 152 13.23 -26.72 8.17
CA LEU A 152 12.05 -25.89 8.40
C LEU A 152 10.73 -26.61 8.09
N ARG A 153 9.62 -26.12 8.63
CA ARG A 153 8.25 -26.57 8.37
C ARG A 153 7.39 -25.45 7.76
N LEU A 154 6.30 -25.84 7.09
CA LEU A 154 5.28 -24.92 6.54
C LEU A 154 3.87 -25.28 7.07
N PRO A 155 3.60 -25.07 8.38
CA PRO A 155 2.27 -25.30 8.95
C PRO A 155 1.25 -24.29 8.42
N VAL A 156 0.10 -24.76 7.94
CA VAL A 156 -0.91 -23.90 7.28
C VAL A 156 -1.51 -22.86 8.25
N GLY A 157 -1.75 -23.24 9.52
CA GLY A 157 -2.36 -22.35 10.51
C GLY A 157 -1.54 -21.07 10.76
N GLU A 158 -0.26 -21.22 11.09
CA GLU A 158 0.67 -20.09 11.30
C GLU A 158 0.85 -19.24 10.04
N GLY A 159 0.73 -19.87 8.87
CA GLY A 159 0.77 -19.18 7.59
C GLY A 159 -0.40 -18.22 7.39
N VAL A 160 -1.61 -18.61 7.80
CA VAL A 160 -2.80 -17.74 7.71
C VAL A 160 -2.63 -16.51 8.62
N ASP A 161 -2.16 -16.69 9.84
CA ASP A 161 -1.97 -15.59 10.79
C ASP A 161 -0.86 -14.63 10.33
N THR A 162 0.26 -15.18 9.86
CA THR A 162 1.39 -14.38 9.37
C THR A 162 1.03 -13.60 8.10
N LEU A 163 0.42 -14.27 7.11
CA LEU A 163 0.01 -13.61 5.88
C LEU A 163 -1.15 -12.64 6.09
N GLY A 164 -2.05 -12.91 7.05
CA GLY A 164 -3.08 -11.97 7.47
C GLY A 164 -2.49 -10.69 8.08
N THR A 165 -1.45 -10.83 8.90
CA THR A 165 -0.70 -9.69 9.45
C THR A 165 0.01 -8.90 8.36
N VAL A 166 0.70 -9.58 7.44
CA VAL A 166 1.33 -8.94 6.25
C VAL A 166 0.28 -8.21 5.41
N ALA A 167 -0.89 -8.81 5.19
CA ALA A 167 -1.97 -8.21 4.44
C ALA A 167 -2.47 -6.91 5.10
N PHE A 168 -2.72 -6.95 6.41
CA PHE A 168 -3.14 -5.75 7.15
C PHE A 168 -2.10 -4.65 7.08
N VAL A 169 -0.83 -4.99 7.37
CA VAL A 169 0.26 -4.02 7.40
C VAL A 169 0.41 -3.34 6.04
N LEU A 170 0.37 -4.09 4.95
CA LEU A 170 0.47 -3.51 3.62
C LEU A 170 -0.78 -2.75 3.21
N ALA A 171 -1.97 -3.20 3.58
CA ALA A 171 -3.21 -2.50 3.28
C ALA A 171 -3.22 -1.11 3.95
N ALA A 172 -2.93 -1.05 5.25
CA ALA A 172 -2.90 0.19 6.01
C ALA A 172 -1.77 1.12 5.58
N SER A 173 -0.57 0.59 5.32
CA SER A 173 0.57 1.38 4.84
C SER A 173 0.32 1.92 3.41
N SER A 174 -0.28 1.10 2.54
CA SER A 174 -0.68 1.54 1.19
C SER A 174 -1.79 2.57 1.24
N ALA A 175 -2.76 2.44 2.14
CA ALA A 175 -3.80 3.44 2.37
C ALA A 175 -3.21 4.79 2.79
N LEU A 176 -2.24 4.78 3.73
CA LEU A 176 -1.48 5.96 4.12
C LEU A 176 -0.75 6.57 2.91
N ALA A 177 -0.04 5.74 2.13
CA ALA A 177 0.70 6.18 0.95
C ALA A 177 -0.20 6.80 -0.13
N VAL A 178 -1.35 6.17 -0.42
CA VAL A 178 -2.38 6.70 -1.33
C VAL A 178 -2.92 8.03 -0.83
N GLY A 179 -3.27 8.11 0.45
CA GLY A 179 -3.77 9.31 1.09
C GLY A 179 -2.78 10.48 1.00
N LEU A 180 -1.51 10.21 1.31
CA LEU A 180 -0.42 11.17 1.15
C LEU A 180 -0.20 11.57 -0.31
N GLY A 181 -0.36 10.64 -1.26
CA GLY A 181 -0.32 10.93 -2.69
C GLY A 181 -1.37 11.95 -3.11
N PHE A 182 -2.62 11.79 -2.65
CA PHE A 182 -3.71 12.75 -2.88
C PHE A 182 -3.50 14.08 -2.15
N LEU A 183 -2.98 14.04 -0.92
CA LEU A 183 -2.77 15.21 -0.07
C LEU A 183 -1.64 16.11 -0.61
N LEU A 184 -0.49 15.50 -0.91
CA LEU A 184 0.74 16.22 -1.25
C LEU A 184 0.88 16.50 -2.75
N ARG A 185 0.23 15.70 -3.61
CA ARG A 185 0.20 15.90 -5.07
C ARG A 185 1.59 15.96 -5.72
N SER A 186 2.56 15.34 -5.07
CA SER A 186 3.94 15.25 -5.52
C SER A 186 4.46 13.88 -5.15
N VAL A 187 4.95 13.14 -6.15
CA VAL A 187 5.55 11.82 -5.95
C VAL A 187 6.72 11.93 -4.96
N ALA A 188 7.61 12.91 -5.16
CA ALA A 188 8.78 13.09 -4.31
C ALA A 188 8.39 13.39 -2.86
N ALA A 189 7.48 14.34 -2.63
CA ALA A 189 7.05 14.69 -1.28
C ALA A 189 6.36 13.52 -0.58
N ALA A 190 5.44 12.83 -1.27
CA ALA A 190 4.72 11.69 -0.71
C ALA A 190 5.64 10.51 -0.38
N LEU A 191 6.60 10.18 -1.26
CA LEU A 191 7.61 9.15 -0.96
C LEU A 191 8.43 9.52 0.27
N VAL A 192 8.97 10.74 0.32
CA VAL A 192 9.78 11.19 1.46
C VAL A 192 8.98 11.12 2.76
N THR A 193 7.72 11.56 2.76
CA THR A 193 6.86 11.51 3.96
C THR A 193 6.56 10.08 4.39
N VAL A 194 6.23 9.18 3.45
CA VAL A 194 5.99 7.75 3.76
C VAL A 194 7.23 7.11 4.38
N PHE A 195 8.40 7.32 3.77
CA PHE A 195 9.67 6.79 4.28
C PHE A 195 10.03 7.39 5.64
N LEU A 196 9.79 8.68 5.83
CA LEU A 196 10.01 9.34 7.10
C LEU A 196 9.15 8.73 8.20
N LEU A 197 7.84 8.58 7.97
CA LEU A 197 6.89 8.10 8.98
C LEU A 197 7.03 6.60 9.29
N ILE A 198 7.34 5.78 8.29
CA ILE A 198 7.41 4.32 8.45
C ILE A 198 8.81 3.85 8.88
N LEU A 199 9.87 4.51 8.40
CA LEU A 199 11.24 4.01 8.60
C LEU A 199 12.08 4.95 9.45
N VAL A 200 12.30 6.17 8.97
CA VAL A 200 13.37 7.04 9.49
C VAL A 200 13.03 7.58 10.88
N LEU A 201 11.82 8.11 11.05
CA LEU A 201 11.41 8.77 12.28
C LEU A 201 11.28 7.78 13.47
N PRO A 202 10.62 6.61 13.33
CA PRO A 202 10.59 5.61 14.41
C PRO A 202 11.99 5.15 14.80
N LEU A 203 12.84 4.84 13.81
CA LEU A 203 14.20 4.37 14.05
C LEU A 203 15.02 5.42 14.82
N PHE A 204 14.93 6.68 14.41
CA PHE A 204 15.64 7.78 15.08
C PHE A 204 15.16 8.00 16.52
N LEU A 205 13.85 8.04 16.74
CA LEU A 205 13.28 8.28 18.08
C LEU A 205 13.58 7.14 19.05
N LEU A 206 13.48 5.89 18.59
CA LEU A 206 13.80 4.72 19.42
C LEU A 206 15.30 4.64 19.71
N ALA A 207 16.16 4.95 18.74
CA ALA A 207 17.61 4.95 18.92
C ALA A 207 18.09 6.02 19.91
N ALA A 208 17.41 7.16 19.98
CA ALA A 208 17.73 8.23 20.93
C ALA A 208 17.43 7.85 22.39
N GLY A 209 16.51 6.92 22.63
CA GLY A 209 16.26 6.31 23.94
C GLY A 209 15.65 7.21 25.02
N GLN A 210 15.26 8.44 24.68
CA GLN A 210 14.62 9.34 25.64
C GLN A 210 13.14 8.97 25.86
N PRO A 211 12.62 8.95 27.10
CA PRO A 211 11.27 8.47 27.39
C PRO A 211 10.18 9.11 26.53
N TRP A 212 10.19 10.43 26.41
CA TRP A 212 9.20 11.15 25.58
C TRP A 212 9.33 10.85 24.08
N MET A 213 10.53 10.50 23.59
CA MET A 213 10.74 10.12 22.18
C MET A 213 10.19 8.73 21.92
N VAL A 214 10.35 7.81 22.87
CA VAL A 214 9.77 6.46 22.84
C VAL A 214 8.25 6.55 22.85
N ASP A 215 7.68 7.45 23.67
CA ASP A 215 6.24 7.71 23.70
C ASP A 215 5.75 8.20 22.34
N VAL A 216 6.44 9.17 21.72
CA VAL A 216 6.09 9.64 20.37
C VAL A 216 6.21 8.53 19.33
N ALA A 217 7.28 7.73 19.38
CA ALA A 217 7.47 6.60 18.48
C ALA A 217 6.31 5.60 18.55
N SER A 218 5.73 5.37 19.73
CA SER A 218 4.58 4.47 19.91
C SER A 218 3.34 4.86 19.11
N PHE A 219 3.20 6.13 18.72
CA PHE A 219 2.11 6.61 17.88
C PHE A 219 2.46 6.68 16.40
N LEU A 220 3.67 6.28 15.98
CA LEU A 220 4.07 6.29 14.57
C LEU A 220 3.64 5.02 13.84
N PRO A 221 3.26 5.13 12.55
CA PRO A 221 2.83 3.97 11.78
C PRO A 221 3.96 2.97 11.64
N GLY A 222 5.20 3.44 11.47
CA GLY A 222 6.37 2.58 11.34
C GLY A 222 6.69 1.73 12.56
N SER A 223 6.41 2.22 13.77
CA SER A 223 6.53 1.41 14.99
C SER A 223 5.50 0.29 15.02
N GLY A 224 4.26 0.56 14.61
CA GLY A 224 3.23 -0.48 14.46
C GLY A 224 3.60 -1.50 13.40
N THR A 225 4.08 -1.05 12.23
CA THR A 225 4.57 -1.92 11.15
C THR A 225 5.73 -2.80 11.62
N ALA A 226 6.72 -2.22 12.31
CA ALA A 226 7.88 -2.93 12.86
C ALA A 226 7.49 -3.95 13.92
N PHE A 227 6.57 -3.59 14.81
CA PHE A 227 6.10 -4.48 15.86
C PHE A 227 5.35 -5.69 15.26
N LEU A 228 4.46 -5.46 14.30
CA LEU A 228 3.65 -6.52 13.69
C LEU A 228 4.46 -7.46 12.79
N LEU A 229 5.48 -6.96 12.08
CA LEU A 229 6.27 -7.79 11.15
C LEU A 229 7.54 -8.38 11.77
N LEU A 230 8.16 -7.69 12.71
CA LEU A 230 9.48 -8.09 13.26
C LEU A 230 9.44 -8.37 14.76
N GLY A 231 8.32 -8.10 15.45
CA GLY A 231 8.29 -8.03 16.92
C GLY A 231 9.09 -6.85 17.49
N GLY A 232 9.60 -5.96 16.63
CA GLY A 232 10.45 -4.83 17.01
C GLY A 232 9.63 -3.56 17.17
N GLY A 233 9.58 -2.98 18.36
CA GLY A 233 8.82 -1.75 18.62
C GLY A 233 9.17 -1.11 19.96
N PRO A 234 8.50 0.00 20.31
CA PRO A 234 8.62 0.63 21.63
C PRO A 234 8.33 -0.38 22.75
N PRO A 235 9.06 -0.31 23.89
CA PRO A 235 8.79 -1.16 25.05
C PRO A 235 7.33 -1.05 25.50
N GLY A 236 6.68 -2.18 25.75
CA GLY A 236 5.30 -2.22 26.25
C GLY A 236 4.21 -2.00 25.20
N MET A 237 4.54 -1.86 23.91
CA MET A 237 3.54 -1.84 22.84
C MET A 237 2.80 -3.19 22.76
N SER A 238 1.47 -3.15 22.75
CA SER A 238 0.64 -4.33 22.54
C SER A 238 0.32 -4.53 21.05
N THR A 239 0.00 -5.77 20.67
CA THR A 239 -0.45 -6.11 19.30
C THR A 239 -1.65 -5.27 18.88
N GLU A 240 -2.62 -5.09 19.77
CA GLU A 240 -3.82 -4.28 19.54
C GLU A 240 -3.48 -2.82 19.27
N ALA A 241 -2.54 -2.25 20.05
CA ALA A 241 -2.08 -0.89 19.85
C ALA A 241 -1.37 -0.73 18.49
N ALA A 242 -0.55 -1.71 18.09
CA ALA A 242 0.13 -1.69 16.79
C ALA A 242 -0.86 -1.71 15.62
N PHE A 243 -1.89 -2.58 15.67
CA PHE A 243 -2.98 -2.59 14.70
C PHE A 243 -3.75 -1.26 14.68
N ALA A 244 -4.10 -0.73 15.85
CA ALA A 244 -4.87 0.51 15.97
C ALA A 244 -4.11 1.73 15.44
N VAL A 245 -2.83 1.89 15.81
CA VAL A 245 -1.98 3.00 15.35
C VAL A 245 -1.82 2.95 13.84
N LEU A 246 -1.42 1.82 13.29
CA LEU A 246 -1.20 1.70 11.85
C LEU A 246 -2.51 1.88 11.06
N GLY A 247 -3.61 1.29 11.53
CA GLY A 247 -4.94 1.48 10.95
C GLY A 247 -5.40 2.93 10.99
N ALA A 248 -5.20 3.62 12.11
CA ALA A 248 -5.55 5.04 12.28
C ALA A 248 -4.77 5.94 11.32
N TRP A 249 -3.48 5.66 11.10
CA TRP A 249 -2.68 6.37 10.09
C TRP A 249 -3.16 6.11 8.66
N GLY A 250 -3.50 4.87 8.32
CA GLY A 250 -4.08 4.52 7.03
C GLY A 250 -5.38 5.29 6.75
N VAL A 251 -6.32 5.24 7.70
CA VAL A 251 -7.61 5.96 7.60
C VAL A 251 -7.41 7.47 7.62
N GLY A 252 -6.57 8.00 8.50
CA GLY A 252 -6.28 9.43 8.62
C GLY A 252 -5.62 9.99 7.36
N GLY A 253 -4.69 9.24 6.76
CA GLY A 253 -4.08 9.59 5.48
C GLY A 253 -5.10 9.67 4.35
N LEU A 254 -5.99 8.67 4.23
CA LEU A 254 -7.07 8.68 3.23
C LEU A 254 -8.05 9.84 3.47
N ALA A 255 -8.44 10.09 4.72
CA ALA A 255 -9.33 11.19 5.07
C ALA A 255 -8.71 12.55 4.71
N ALA A 256 -7.43 12.77 5.02
CA ALA A 256 -6.72 13.99 4.65
C ALA A 256 -6.62 14.16 3.13
N GLY A 257 -6.29 13.09 2.40
CA GLY A 257 -6.26 13.07 0.94
C GLY A 257 -7.63 13.37 0.32
N TRP A 258 -8.70 12.78 0.86
CA TRP A 258 -10.08 13.03 0.44
C TRP A 258 -10.48 14.49 0.64
N VAL A 259 -10.25 15.02 1.85
CA VAL A 259 -10.55 16.43 2.17
C VAL A 259 -9.82 17.36 1.22
N ARG A 260 -8.55 17.09 0.88
CA ARG A 260 -7.79 17.87 -0.09
C ARG A 260 -8.39 17.80 -1.50
N LEU A 261 -8.86 16.63 -1.94
CA LEU A 261 -9.47 16.44 -3.26
C LEU A 261 -10.85 17.09 -3.38
N ALA A 262 -11.65 17.03 -2.30
CA ALA A 262 -13.00 17.59 -2.24
C ALA A 262 -13.02 19.11 -2.09
N ARG A 263 -12.08 19.71 -1.33
CA ARG A 263 -12.05 21.15 -1.09
C ARG A 263 -11.62 22.01 -2.28
N ASP A 264 -11.03 21.42 -3.31
CA ASP A 264 -10.60 22.16 -4.50
C ASP A 264 -11.73 22.51 -5.49
N ASP A 265 -12.99 22.40 -5.05
CA ASP A 265 -14.20 22.80 -5.79
C ASP A 265 -14.49 24.33 -5.75
N ALA A 266 -13.51 25.19 -5.43
CA ALA A 266 -13.70 26.65 -5.43
C ALA A 266 -12.70 27.46 -6.27
N ALA A 267 -11.77 26.82 -7.00
CA ALA A 267 -10.77 27.57 -7.77
C ALA A 267 -10.33 26.81 -9.03
N ARG A 268 -11.18 26.81 -10.06
CA ARG A 268 -10.83 26.92 -11.49
C ARG A 268 -12.08 26.80 -12.35
#